data_AF-A0A0B0MTR0-F1
#
_entry.id   AF-A0A0B0MTR0-F1
#
_cell.length_a   1.000
_cell.length_b   1.000
_cell.length_c   1.000
_cell.angle_alpha   90.00
_cell.angle_beta   90.00
_cell.angle_gamma   90.00
#
_symmetry.space_group_name_H-M   'P 1'
#
loop_
_entity.id
_entity.type
_entity.pdbx_description
1 polymer ?
#
loop_
_entity_poly.entity_id
_entity_poly.type
_entity_poly.pdbx_seq_one_letter_code
_entity_poly.pdbx_strand_id
1 'polypeptide(L)'
;MWEDVVPPLKTILESQHHLSQIQLSFQDNKLEGSFLKNGWPYSFWAFFPNEELTGPKGFSLCSYGWGASTVEPFLVDEKKITAKHVVFWVEKRLAAQGIIPVWKE
;
A
#
# COMPACT_ATOMS: atom_id res chain seq x y z
N MET A 1 0.81 16.68 -3.40
CA MET A 1 -0.60 16.24 -3.27
C MET A 1 -0.60 14.72 -3.03
N TRP A 2 -1.73 14.05 -2.83
CA TRP A 2 -1.74 12.59 -2.61
C TRP A 2 -1.17 11.80 -3.81
N GLU A 3 -1.15 12.42 -4.99
CA GLU A 3 -0.51 11.92 -6.21
C GLU A 3 1.01 11.72 -6.06
N ASP A 4 1.67 12.38 -5.10
CA ASP A 4 3.10 12.19 -4.78
C ASP A 4 3.38 10.88 -4.02
N VAL A 5 2.37 10.09 -3.66
CA VAL A 5 2.53 8.77 -3.00
C VAL A 5 2.96 7.70 -3.99
N VAL A 6 2.43 7.76 -5.21
CA VAL A 6 2.62 6.73 -6.24
C VAL A 6 4.08 6.59 -6.67
N PRO A 7 4.79 7.65 -7.11
CA PRO A 7 6.17 7.55 -7.56
C PRO A 7 7.13 6.89 -6.53
N PRO A 8 7.22 7.35 -5.27
CA PRO A 8 8.13 6.74 -4.29
C PRO A 8 7.76 5.29 -3.97
N LEU A 9 6.47 4.98 -3.82
CA LEU A 9 6.04 3.61 -3.57
C LEU A 9 6.36 2.69 -4.76
N LYS A 10 6.21 3.20 -5.98
CA LYS A 10 6.57 2.46 -7.19
C LYS A 10 8.04 2.11 -7.20
N THR A 11 8.90 3.08 -6.93
CA THR A 11 10.36 2.87 -6.86
C THR A 11 10.74 1.83 -5.80
N ILE A 12 10.11 1.84 -4.63
CA ILE A 12 10.35 0.85 -3.57
C ILE A 12 10.01 -0.57 -4.04
N LEU A 13 8.87 -0.73 -4.71
CA LEU A 13 8.43 -2.02 -5.25
C LEU A 13 9.30 -2.48 -6.42
N GLU A 14 9.65 -1.56 -7.34
CA GLU A 14 10.51 -1.85 -8.49
C GLU A 14 11.94 -2.19 -8.09
N SER A 15 12.40 -1.70 -6.93
CA SER A 15 13.68 -2.11 -6.36
C SER A 15 13.72 -3.57 -5.91
N GLN A 16 12.57 -4.26 -5.82
CA GLN A 16 12.49 -5.64 -5.37
C GLN A 16 12.53 -6.61 -6.57
N HIS A 17 13.63 -7.37 -6.69
CA HIS A 17 13.83 -8.30 -7.82
C HIS A 17 12.77 -9.41 -7.95
N HIS A 18 12.09 -9.76 -6.87
CA HIS A 18 11.03 -10.78 -6.86
C HIS A 18 9.63 -10.23 -7.24
N LEU A 19 9.52 -8.92 -7.44
CA LEU A 19 8.28 -8.24 -7.83
C LEU A 19 8.33 -7.91 -9.31
N SER A 20 7.19 -8.01 -9.99
CA SER A 20 7.07 -7.72 -11.42
C SER A 20 5.66 -7.23 -11.73
N GLN A 21 5.47 -6.60 -12.90
CA GLN A 21 4.17 -6.07 -13.34
C GLN A 21 3.52 -5.15 -12.29
N ILE A 22 4.31 -4.22 -11.75
CA ILE A 22 3.86 -3.28 -10.73
C ILE A 22 2.97 -2.21 -11.36
N GLN A 23 1.73 -2.15 -10.92
CA GLN A 23 0.74 -1.13 -11.24
C GLN A 23 0.36 -0.44 -9.94
N LEU A 24 0.43 0.89 -9.91
CA LEU A 24 -0.01 1.71 -8.78
C LEU A 24 -0.90 2.83 -9.31
N SER A 25 -1.97 3.14 -8.58
CA SER A 25 -2.87 4.24 -8.92
C SER A 25 -3.47 4.82 -7.66
N PHE A 26 -3.61 6.14 -7.62
CA PHE A 26 -4.31 6.84 -6.57
C PHE A 26 -5.53 7.54 -7.20
N GLN A 27 -6.72 7.03 -6.93
CA GLN A 27 -7.98 7.56 -7.47
C GLN A 27 -9.07 7.45 -6.40
N ASP A 28 -10.03 8.38 -6.38
CA ASP A 28 -11.17 8.37 -5.45
C ASP A 28 -10.77 8.22 -3.97
N ASN A 29 -9.72 8.92 -3.55
CA ASN A 29 -9.16 8.83 -2.20
C ASN A 29 -8.81 7.39 -1.79
N LYS A 30 -8.39 6.58 -2.76
CA LYS A 30 -7.99 5.21 -2.57
C LYS A 30 -6.69 4.98 -3.31
N LEU A 31 -5.68 4.52 -2.58
CA LEU A 31 -4.45 4.01 -3.17
C LEU A 31 -4.66 2.54 -3.49
N GLU A 32 -4.55 2.17 -4.75
CA GLU A 32 -4.55 0.78 -5.17
C GLU A 32 -3.24 0.41 -5.82
N GLY A 33 -2.80 -0.81 -5.55
CA GLY A 33 -1.60 -1.35 -6.14
C GLY A 33 -1.73 -2.82 -6.45
N SER A 34 -1.16 -3.23 -7.57
CA SER A 34 -1.12 -4.61 -8.04
C SER A 34 0.28 -4.96 -8.50
N PHE A 35 0.75 -6.16 -8.16
CA PHE A 35 2.06 -6.66 -8.57
C PHE A 35 2.08 -8.18 -8.54
N LEU A 36 2.97 -8.78 -9.33
CA LEU A 36 3.30 -10.20 -9.22
C LEU A 36 4.47 -10.38 -8.28
N LYS A 37 4.34 -11.26 -7.28
CA LYS A 37 5.44 -11.71 -6.43
C LYS A 37 5.72 -13.18 -6.73
N ASN A 38 6.93 -13.49 -7.22
CA ASN A 38 7.29 -14.87 -7.63
C ASN A 38 6.26 -15.53 -8.55
N GLY A 39 5.63 -14.75 -9.45
CA GLY A 39 4.59 -15.23 -10.38
C GLY A 39 3.16 -15.25 -9.81
N TRP A 40 2.95 -14.94 -8.53
CA TRP A 40 1.63 -14.89 -7.91
C TRP A 40 1.08 -13.47 -7.87
N PRO A 41 -0.19 -13.23 -8.24
CA PRO A 41 -0.78 -11.90 -8.21
C PRO A 41 -1.11 -11.46 -6.78
N TYR A 42 -0.65 -10.27 -6.43
CA TYR A 42 -0.97 -9.57 -5.20
C TYR A 42 -1.59 -8.23 -5.56
N SER A 43 -2.60 -7.84 -4.78
CA SER A 43 -3.24 -6.54 -4.89
C SER A 43 -3.48 -5.97 -3.50
N PHE A 44 -3.26 -4.68 -3.32
CA PHE A 44 -3.56 -3.99 -2.08
C PHE A 44 -4.36 -2.72 -2.34
N TRP A 45 -5.13 -2.33 -1.33
CA TRP A 45 -5.94 -1.12 -1.34
C TRP A 45 -5.79 -0.42 0.00
N ALA A 46 -5.47 0.87 -0.01
CA ALA A 46 -5.56 1.74 1.14
C ALA A 46 -6.68 2.76 0.88
N PHE A 47 -7.65 2.81 1.78
CA PHE A 47 -8.86 3.62 1.67
C PHE A 47 -8.76 4.85 2.57
N PHE A 48 -9.04 6.04 2.01
CA PHE A 48 -9.05 7.34 2.69
C PHE A 48 -10.40 8.06 2.50
N PRO A 49 -11.54 7.44 2.91
CA PRO A 49 -12.89 7.82 2.51
C PRO A 49 -13.33 9.25 2.83
N ASN A 50 -12.73 9.92 3.82
CA ASN A 50 -13.23 11.22 4.29
C ASN A 50 -12.43 12.43 3.82
N GLU A 51 -11.28 12.28 3.14
CA GLU A 51 -10.26 13.34 2.91
C GLU A 51 -9.71 13.98 4.21
N GLU A 52 -10.46 13.92 5.31
CA GLU A 52 -10.12 14.29 6.66
C GLU A 52 -9.35 13.18 7.37
N LEU A 53 -8.25 13.60 8.00
CA LEU A 53 -7.25 12.78 8.66
C LEU A 53 -7.78 11.94 9.83
N THR A 54 -8.94 12.32 10.37
CA THR A 54 -9.62 11.68 11.50
C THR A 54 -10.59 10.57 11.08
N GLY A 55 -10.83 10.39 9.79
CA GLY A 55 -11.76 9.38 9.27
C GLY A 55 -11.26 7.94 9.40
N PRO A 56 -12.17 6.97 9.24
CA PRO A 56 -11.83 5.56 9.19
C PRO A 56 -10.92 5.29 7.99
N LYS A 57 -9.80 4.63 8.23
CA LYS A 57 -8.79 4.31 7.22
C LYS A 57 -8.62 2.80 7.18
N GLY A 58 -8.79 2.25 6.00
CA GLY A 58 -8.72 0.81 5.77
C GLY A 58 -7.49 0.46 4.95
N PHE A 59 -6.87 -0.65 5.26
CA PHE A 59 -5.92 -1.30 4.37
C PHE A 59 -6.40 -2.72 4.11
N SER A 60 -6.38 -3.12 2.86
CA SER A 60 -6.72 -4.48 2.45
C SER A 60 -5.62 -5.01 1.57
N LEU A 61 -5.20 -6.23 1.81
CA LEU A 61 -4.28 -6.96 0.97
C LEU A 61 -4.94 -8.26 0.50
N CYS A 62 -4.84 -8.50 -0.78
CA CYS A 62 -5.23 -9.72 -1.46
C CYS A 62 -3.97 -10.40 -1.99
N SER A 63 -3.90 -11.70 -1.78
CA SER A 63 -2.92 -12.58 -2.39
C SER A 63 -3.65 -13.59 -3.26
N TYR A 64 -2.99 -14.09 -4.31
CA TYR A 64 -3.53 -15.11 -5.21
C TYR A 64 -4.75 -14.71 -6.03
N GLY A 65 -5.08 -13.41 -6.12
CA GLY A 65 -6.20 -12.90 -6.91
C GLY A 65 -7.60 -13.27 -6.37
N TRP A 66 -7.69 -13.91 -5.21
CA TRP A 66 -8.94 -14.10 -4.48
C TRP A 66 -9.27 -12.82 -3.74
N GLY A 67 -10.23 -12.05 -4.25
CA GLY A 67 -10.56 -10.68 -3.84
C GLY A 67 -10.46 -10.37 -2.32
N ALA A 68 -10.21 -9.09 -2.03
CA ALA A 68 -10.05 -8.52 -0.69
C ALA A 68 -10.94 -9.19 0.38
N SER A 69 -10.34 -10.01 1.25
CA SER A 69 -11.08 -10.75 2.27
C SER A 69 -11.12 -10.06 3.64
N THR A 70 -10.19 -9.14 3.92
CA THR A 70 -10.10 -8.46 5.22
C THR A 70 -9.68 -7.00 5.06
N VAL A 71 -10.50 -6.07 5.55
CA VAL A 71 -10.11 -4.66 5.72
C VAL A 71 -9.57 -4.49 7.14
N GLU A 72 -8.29 -4.18 7.24
CA GLU A 72 -7.61 -3.92 8.49
C GLU A 72 -7.55 -2.42 8.80
N PRO A 73 -7.55 -2.02 10.08
CA PRO A 73 -7.34 -0.62 10.45
C PRO A 73 -5.94 -0.15 10.03
N PHE A 74 -5.88 1.03 9.42
CA PHE A 74 -4.67 1.62 8.86
C PHE A 74 -4.48 3.04 9.41
N LEU A 75 -3.25 3.43 9.79
CA LEU A 75 -2.94 4.80 10.23
C LEU A 75 -3.84 5.33 11.38
N VAL A 76 -4.09 4.53 12.41
CA VAL A 76 -5.07 4.86 13.46
C VAL A 76 -4.58 5.97 14.42
N ASP A 77 -3.27 6.10 14.62
CA ASP A 77 -2.68 7.04 15.58
C ASP A 77 -2.23 8.38 14.96
N GLU A 78 -2.12 8.44 13.63
CA GLU A 78 -1.52 9.57 12.94
C GLU A 78 -2.50 10.74 12.78
N LYS A 79 -2.30 11.81 13.56
CA LYS A 79 -3.11 13.04 13.51
C LYS A 79 -2.86 13.90 12.25
N LYS A 80 -1.71 13.74 11.59
CA LYS A 80 -1.34 14.44 10.35
C LYS A 80 -0.72 13.47 9.35
N ILE A 81 -1.52 12.99 8.41
CA ILE A 81 -1.06 12.08 7.35
C ILE A 81 -0.59 12.92 6.18
N THR A 82 0.64 12.68 5.78
CA THR A 82 1.19 13.20 4.53
C THR A 82 1.43 12.03 3.58
N ALA A 83 1.65 12.33 2.29
CA ALA A 83 2.02 11.32 1.30
C ALA A 83 3.15 10.40 1.80
N LYS A 84 4.14 10.96 2.50
CA LYS A 84 5.25 10.21 3.10
C LYS A 84 4.80 9.19 4.16
N HIS A 85 3.83 9.55 5.01
CA HIS A 85 3.29 8.63 6.01
C HIS A 85 2.56 7.46 5.35
N VAL A 86 1.81 7.72 4.28
CA VAL A 86 1.12 6.66 3.52
C VAL A 86 2.13 5.68 2.96
N VAL A 87 3.15 6.17 2.25
CA VAL A 87 4.22 5.33 1.69
C VAL A 87 4.85 4.48 2.79
N PHE A 88 5.25 5.12 3.90
CA PHE A 88 5.89 4.46 5.02
C PHE A 88 5.03 3.34 5.63
N TRP A 89 3.73 3.58 5.84
CA TRP A 89 2.85 2.58 6.43
C TRP A 89 2.45 1.46 5.46
N VAL A 90 2.26 1.77 4.18
CA VAL A 90 2.04 0.74 3.16
C VAL A 90 3.27 -0.15 3.06
N GLU A 91 4.46 0.44 2.99
CA GLU A 91 5.72 -0.29 3.02
C GLU A 91 5.80 -1.20 4.26
N LYS A 92 5.57 -0.65 5.46
CA LYS A 92 5.59 -1.41 6.71
C LYS A 92 4.61 -2.59 6.70
N ARG A 93 3.42 -2.43 6.13
CA ARG A 93 2.41 -3.49 5.98
C ARG A 93 2.87 -4.57 5.00
N LEU A 94 3.40 -4.18 3.84
CA LEU A 94 3.96 -5.11 2.86
C LEU A 94 5.14 -5.88 3.46
N ALA A 95 5.98 -5.23 4.26
CA ALA A 95 7.11 -5.84 4.94
C ALA A 95 6.65 -6.87 6.00
N ALA A 96 5.64 -6.51 6.80
CA ALA A 96 5.04 -7.41 7.78
C ALA A 96 4.42 -8.67 7.14
N GLN A 97 3.97 -8.56 5.89
CA GLN A 97 3.44 -9.67 5.09
C GLN A 97 4.54 -10.46 4.35
N GLY A 98 5.82 -10.11 4.55
CA GLY A 98 6.96 -10.74 3.89
C GLY A 98 6.96 -10.54 2.37
N ILE A 99 6.31 -9.47 1.89
CA ILE A 99 6.31 -9.10 0.47
C ILE A 99 7.61 -8.39 0.14
N ILE A 100 7.98 -7.40 0.96
CA ILE A 100 9.25 -6.69 0.86
C ILE A 100 10.09 -7.00 2.11
N PRO A 101 11.42 -6.84 2.07
CA PRO A 101 12.25 -7.03 3.26
C PRO A 101 11.84 -6.06 4.37
N VAL A 102 11.70 -6.57 5.60
CA VAL A 102 11.60 -5.74 6.81
C VAL A 102 12.99 -5.13 7.01
N TRP A 103 13.16 -3.88 6.56
CA TRP A 103 14.26 -2.94 6.83
C TRP A 103 15.60 -3.59 7.23
N LYS A 104 16.60 -3.48 6.35
CA LYS A 104 18.00 -3.49 6.81
C LYS A 104 18.30 -2.11 7.40
N GLU A 105 18.90 -2.13 8.60
CA GLU A 105 19.37 -0.99 9.40
C GLU A 105 19.99 0.15 8.59
#